data_AF-A0A944ESZ0-F1
#
_entry.id   AF-A0A944ESZ0-F1
#
_cell.length_a   1.000
_cell.length_b   1.000
_cell.length_c   1.000
_cell.angle_alpha   90.00
_cell.angle_beta   90.00
_cell.angle_gamma   90.00
#
_symmetry.space_group_name_H-M   'P 1'
#
loop_
_entity.id
_entity.type
_entity.pdbx_description
1 polymer ?
#
loop_
_entity_poly.entity_id
_entity_poly.type
_entity_poly.pdbx_seq_one_letter_code
_entity_poly.pdbx_strand_id
1 'polypeptide(L)' 'MTRSAWKPAEERRSGLLRRQRAWVAEYGEEPSVRELAEAVGISPSTASLHLTRMREDGIDIGTRGVRSRRCPHCGR' A
#
# COMPACT_ATOMS: atom_id res chain seq x y z
N MET A 1 -6.95 -6.39 24.92
CA MET A 1 -6.08 -5.49 24.15
C MET A 1 -5.13 -6.34 23.33
N THR A 2 -5.42 -6.55 22.05
CA THR A 2 -4.56 -7.31 21.14
C THR A 2 -3.24 -6.56 20.97
N ARG A 3 -2.13 -7.13 21.47
CA ARG A 3 -0.78 -6.66 21.17
C ARG A 3 -0.58 -6.82 19.66
N SER A 4 -0.86 -5.78 18.88
CA SER A 4 -0.51 -5.75 17.46
C SER A 4 0.99 -5.97 17.36
N ALA A 5 1.39 -7.16 16.90
CA ALA A 5 2.77 -7.53 16.68
C ALA A 5 3.43 -6.43 15.83
N TRP A 6 4.33 -5.67 16.43
CA TRP A 6 5.04 -4.59 15.76
C TRP A 6 5.94 -5.20 14.70
N LYS A 7 5.49 -5.18 13.45
CA LYS A 7 6.32 -5.52 12.30
C LYS A 7 7.22 -4.32 11.98
N PRO A 8 8.52 -4.50 11.69
CA PRO A 8 9.35 -3.42 11.18
C PRO A 8 8.77 -2.86 9.87
N ALA A 9 9.06 -1.60 9.56
CA ALA A 9 8.52 -0.91 8.38
C ALA A 9 8.79 -1.66 7.07
N GLU A 10 9.93 -2.33 6.98
CA GLU A 10 10.32 -3.14 5.81
C GLU A 10 9.45 -4.38 5.62
N GLU A 11 9.04 -5.04 6.71
CA GLU A 11 8.14 -6.18 6.65
C GLU A 11 6.73 -5.75 6.20
N ARG A 12 6.28 -4.55 6.64
CA ARG A 12 5.02 -3.98 6.14
C ARG A 12 5.09 -3.67 4.64
N ARG A 13 6.17 -3.04 4.17
CA ARG A 13 6.39 -2.76 2.74
C ARG A 13 6.43 -4.04 1.91
N SER A 14 7.15 -5.05 2.39
CA SER A 14 7.24 -6.36 1.74
C SER A 14 5.88 -7.06 1.72
N GLY A 15 5.07 -6.90 2.78
CA GLY A 15 3.70 -7.39 2.84
C GLY A 15 2.78 -6.73 1.81
N LEU A 16 2.84 -5.40 1.68
CA LEU A 16 2.09 -4.64 0.67
C LEU A 16 2.44 -5.09 -0.75
N LEU A 17 3.74 -5.22 -1.06
CA LEU A 17 4.20 -5.68 -2.38
C LEU A 17 3.73 -7.10 -2.68
N ARG A 18 3.90 -8.02 -1.72
CA ARG A 18 3.48 -9.41 -1.89
C ARG A 18 1.97 -9.50 -2.12
N ARG A 19 1.18 -8.76 -1.34
CA ARG A 19 -0.28 -8.81 -1.47
C ARG A 19 -0.75 -8.18 -2.76
N GLN A 20 -0.12 -7.09 -3.20
CA GLN A 20 -0.45 -6.49 -4.49
C GLN A 20 -0.23 -7.47 -5.65
N ARG A 21 0.93 -8.14 -5.68
CA ARG A 21 1.22 -9.14 -6.73
C ARG A 21 0.24 -10.31 -6.69
N ALA A 22 -0.08 -10.80 -5.50
CA ALA A 22 -1.07 -11.86 -5.33
C ALA A 22 -2.45 -11.42 -5.82
N TRP A 23 -2.86 -10.19 -5.54
CA TRP A 23 -4.14 -9.64 -5.98
C TRP A 23 -4.24 -9.52 -7.49
N VAL A 24 -3.20 -8.98 -8.14
CA VAL A 24 -3.15 -8.88 -9.61
C VAL A 24 -3.21 -10.27 -10.25
N ALA A 25 -2.53 -11.26 -9.66
CA ALA A 25 -2.58 -12.63 -10.14
C ALA A 25 -3.96 -13.30 -9.94
N GLU A 26 -4.66 -12.98 -8.85
CA GLU A 26 -5.94 -13.59 -8.49
C GLU A 26 -7.13 -12.95 -9.21
N TYR A 27 -7.16 -11.62 -9.31
CA TYR A 27 -8.30 -10.85 -9.81
C TYR A 27 -8.05 -10.19 -11.17
N GLY A 28 -6.81 -10.17 -11.66
CA GLY A 28 -6.46 -9.50 -12.92
C GLY A 28 -6.54 -7.96 -12.85
N GLU A 29 -6.67 -7.41 -11.65
CA GLU A 29 -6.80 -5.97 -11.41
C GLU A 29 -5.86 -5.46 -10.32
N GLU A 30 -5.62 -4.14 -10.31
CA GLU A 30 -4.88 -3.50 -9.23
C GLU A 30 -5.77 -3.38 -7.98
N PRO A 31 -5.29 -3.72 -6.78
CA PRO A 31 -6.04 -3.51 -5.53
C PRO A 31 -6.09 -2.03 -5.14
N SER A 32 -7.10 -1.61 -4.39
CA SER A 32 -7.13 -0.30 -3.74
C SER A 32 -6.19 -0.26 -2.52
N VAL A 33 -5.82 0.96 -2.09
CA VAL A 33 -5.03 1.17 -0.86
C VAL A 33 -5.72 0.57 0.36
N ARG A 34 -7.05 0.64 0.41
CA ARG A 34 -7.83 0.10 1.53
C ARG A 34 -7.73 -1.42 1.59
N GLU A 35 -7.91 -2.10 0.46
CA GLU A 35 -7.80 -3.56 0.36
C GLU A 35 -6.40 -4.06 0.72
N LEU A 36 -5.37 -3.34 0.28
CA LEU A 36 -3.99 -3.64 0.67
C LEU A 36 -3.75 -3.46 2.17
N ALA A 37 -4.27 -2.38 2.75
CA ALA A 37 -4.13 -2.09 4.18
C ALA A 37 -4.83 -3.16 5.04
N GLU A 38 -6.06 -3.52 4.67
CA GLU A 38 -6.85 -4.57 5.33
C GLU A 38 -6.14 -5.92 5.27
N ALA A 39 -5.62 -6.30 4.10
CA ALA A 39 -4.93 -7.57 3.92
C ALA A 39 -3.58 -7.65 4.66
N VAL A 40 -2.90 -6.53 4.87
CA VAL A 40 -1.64 -6.46 5.64
C VAL A 40 -1.89 -6.23 7.14
N GLY A 41 -3.12 -5.89 7.54
CA GLY A 41 -3.50 -5.62 8.93
C GLY A 41 -2.98 -4.27 9.44
N ILE A 42 -2.93 -3.25 8.58
CA ILE A 42 -2.49 -1.89 8.92
C ILE A 42 -3.57 -0.86 8.59
N SER A 43 -3.46 0.35 9.14
CA SER A 43 -4.40 1.41 8.79
C SER A 43 -4.17 1.91 7.34
N PRO A 44 -5.22 2.34 6.63
CA PRO A 44 -5.08 2.90 5.28
C PRO A 44 -4.10 4.07 5.20
N SER A 45 -4.08 4.96 6.19
CA SER A 45 -3.12 6.09 6.25
C SER A 45 -1.67 5.61 6.37
N THR A 46 -1.43 4.53 7.11
CA THR A 46 -0.10 3.90 7.22
C THR A 46 0.29 3.23 5.91
N ALA A 47 -0.64 2.57 5.23
CA ALA A 47 -0.42 2.01 3.91
C ALA A 47 -0.06 3.10 2.89
N SER A 48 -0.80 4.20 2.84
CA SER A 48 -0.49 5.35 1.97
C SER A 48 0.91 5.91 2.23
N LEU A 49 1.30 6.09 3.49
CA LEU A 49 2.66 6.56 3.83
C LEU A 49 3.74 5.58 3.33
N HIS A 50 3.52 4.28 3.50
CA HIS A 50 4.46 3.28 2.99
C HIS A 50 4.52 3.26 1.47
N LEU A 51 3.38 3.38 0.77
CA LEU A 51 3.35 3.45 -0.69
C LEU A 51 4.08 4.70 -1.22
N THR A 52 3.90 5.86 -0.60
CA THR A 52 4.66 7.07 -0.94
C THR A 52 6.17 6.85 -0.78
N ARG A 53 6.61 6.30 0.36
CA ARG A 53 8.04 6.02 0.59
C ARG A 53 8.60 5.00 -0.39
N MET A 54 7.84 3.95 -0.70
CA MET A 54 8.24 2.96 -1.71
C MET A 54 8.42 3.61 -3.08
N ARG A 55 7.55 4.55 -3.45
CA ARG A 55 7.69 5.33 -4.69
C ARG A 55 8.92 6.23 -4.69
N GLU A 56 9.22 6.89 -3.57
CA GLU A 56 10.46 7.68 -3.39
C GLU A 56 11.71 6.79 -3.52
N ASP A 57 11.63 5.54 -3.05
CA ASP A 57 12.66 4.50 -3.19
C ASP A 57 12.68 3.85 -4.61
N GLY A 58 11.84 4.30 -5.55
CA GLY A 58 11.78 3.79 -6.93
C GLY A 58 10.93 2.52 -7.13
N ILE A 59 10.20 2.09 -6.11
CA ILE A 59 9.29 0.94 -6.14
C ILE A 59 7.85 1.44 -6.27
N ASP A 60 7.37 1.55 -7.50
CA ASP A 60 5.97 1.93 -7.78
C ASP A 60 5.06 0.70 -7.72
N ILE A 61 4.09 0.72 -6.80
CA ILE A 61 3.08 -0.33 -6.67
C ILE A 61 1.77 0.19 -7.25
N GLY A 62 1.29 -0.49 -8.28
CA GLY A 62 0.01 -0.24 -8.92
C GLY A 62 -1.17 -0.44 -7.97
N THR A 63 -1.99 0.61 -7.78
CA THR A 63 -3.21 0.55 -6.97
C THR A 63 -4.42 1.19 -7.65
N ARG A 64 -5.60 0.56 -7.56
CA ARG A 64 -6.89 1.08 -8.00
C ARG A 64 -7.42 2.05 -6.96
N GLY A 65 -6.79 3.22 -6.88
CA GLY A 65 -7.04 4.17 -5.82
C GLY A 65 -6.50 5.53 -6.18
N VAL A 66 -7.27 6.27 -6.96
CA VAL A 66 -7.06 7.68 -7.30
C VAL A 66 -5.71 7.93 -7.97
N ARG A 67 -5.60 7.58 -9.26
CA ARG A 67 -4.99 8.53 -10.20
C ARG A 67 -5.88 9.77 -10.22
N SER A 68 -5.91 10.57 -9.15
CA SER A 68 -6.30 11.95 -9.33
C SER A 68 -5.18 12.51 -10.18
N ARG A 69 -5.54 12.92 -11.38
CA ARG A 69 -4.90 14.07 -11.97
C ARG A 69 -4.92 15.14 -10.85
N ARG A 70 -3.78 15.32 -10.16
CA ARG A 70 -3.55 16.14 -8.95
C ARG A 70 -4.11 15.60 -7.62
N CYS A 71 -3.23 15.07 -6.76
CA CYS A 71 -3.40 15.24 -5.31
C CYS A 71 -3.06 16.71 -4.99
N PRO A 72 -4.00 17.53 -4.47
CA PRO A 72 -3.74 18.95 -4.16
C PRO A 72 -2.69 19.17 -3.05
N HIS A 73 -2.31 18.11 -2.33
CA HIS A 73 -1.32 18.16 -1.25
C HIS A 73 0.02 17.49 -1.61
N CYS A 74 0.08 16.72 -2.70
CA CYS A 74 1.22 15.85 -3.01
C CYS A 74 1.91 16.21 -4.35
N GLY A 75 1.51 17.31 -5.00
CA GLY A 75 1.98 17.70 -6.33
C GLY A 75 2.48 19.14 -6.41
N ARG A 76 3.23 19.60 -5.41
CA ARG A 76 4.01 20.85 -5.51
C ARG A 76 5.45 20.53 -5.88
#